data_AF-A0A182U6H8-F1
#
_entry.id   AF-A0A182U6H8-F1
#
_cell.length_a   1.000
_cell.length_b   1.000
_cell.length_c   1.000
_cell.angle_alpha   90.00
_cell.angle_beta   90.00
_cell.angle_gamma   90.00
#
_symmetry.space_group_name_H-M   'P 1'
#
loop_
_entity.id
_entity.type
_entity.pdbx_description
1 polymer ?
#
loop_
_entity_poly.entity_id
_entity_poly.type
_entity_poly.pdbx_seq_one_letter_code
_entity_poly.pdbx_strand_id
1 'polypeptide(L)'
;MASRASQPWNETNAACASILHGVARSRQASTRAPPATGGCVDHICLNADNADVTFIVKGEHLPAHRIILATRSEYFRALLYGGLKESKQNEITLDIPAKAFQYLMKYIYTGRLSLN
;
A
#
# COMPACT_ATOMS: atom_id res chain seq x y z
N MET A 1 21.19 -32.21 19.65
CA MET A 1 21.44 -31.84 18.23
C MET A 1 20.32 -32.49 17.43
N ALA A 2 19.37 -31.82 16.77
CA ALA A 2 19.41 -30.53 16.09
C ALA A 2 18.14 -29.68 16.37
N SER A 3 18.34 -28.37 16.37
CA SER A 3 17.31 -27.33 16.39
C SER A 3 16.50 -27.36 15.09
N ARG A 4 15.16 -27.33 15.18
CA ARG A 4 14.29 -26.99 14.06
C ARG A 4 13.59 -25.68 14.42
N ALA A 5 14.16 -24.58 13.92
CA ALA A 5 13.60 -23.25 14.04
C ALA A 5 12.22 -23.23 13.39
N SER A 6 11.19 -23.01 14.20
CA SER A 6 9.82 -22.76 13.74
C SER A 6 9.81 -21.46 12.93
N GLN A 7 9.41 -21.55 11.67
CA GLN A 7 9.19 -20.39 10.81
C GLN A 7 8.08 -19.51 11.41
N PRO A 8 8.32 -18.21 11.66
CA PRO A 8 7.40 -17.34 12.39
C PRO A 8 6.16 -16.89 11.58
N TRP A 9 5.98 -17.39 10.35
CA TRP A 9 4.96 -16.91 9.41
C TRP A 9 3.63 -17.67 9.45
N ASN A 10 3.54 -18.78 10.19
CA ASN A 10 2.33 -19.62 10.17
C ASN A 10 1.25 -19.22 11.19
N GLU A 11 1.50 -18.22 12.03
CA GLU A 11 0.52 -17.68 12.98
C GLU A 11 -0.01 -16.29 12.57
N THR A 12 0.61 -15.66 11.56
CA THR A 12 0.20 -14.35 11.02
C THR A 12 -1.02 -14.42 10.10
N ASN A 13 -1.67 -15.58 9.97
CA ASN A 13 -2.95 -15.68 9.26
C ASN A 13 -4.16 -15.29 10.13
N ALA A 14 -4.00 -15.08 11.44
CA ALA A 14 -5.09 -14.57 12.28
C ALA A 14 -5.39 -13.08 12.02
N ALA A 15 -4.39 -12.27 11.67
CA ALA A 15 -4.59 -10.87 11.26
C ALA A 15 -5.23 -10.78 9.86
N CYS A 16 -4.87 -11.67 8.93
CA CYS A 16 -5.56 -11.79 7.63
C CYS A 16 -6.99 -12.35 7.76
N ALA A 17 -7.24 -13.29 8.68
CA ALA A 17 -8.58 -13.83 8.92
C ALA A 17 -9.53 -12.81 9.57
N SER A 18 -9.00 -11.84 10.32
CA SER A 18 -9.78 -10.75 10.91
C SER A 18 -10.38 -9.80 9.86
N ILE A 19 -9.85 -9.80 8.64
CA ILE A 19 -10.40 -9.04 7.50
C ILE A 19 -11.67 -9.72 6.95
N LEU A 20 -11.91 -11.02 7.21
CA LEU A 20 -13.11 -11.73 6.74
C LEU A 20 -14.28 -11.76 7.75
N HIS A 21 -14.03 -11.61 9.05
CA HIS A 21 -15.11 -11.63 10.06
C HIS A 21 -15.46 -10.26 10.67
N GLY A 22 -14.76 -9.19 10.27
CA GLY A 22 -14.99 -7.82 10.74
C GLY A 22 -16.03 -7.00 9.96
N VAL A 23 -16.67 -7.55 8.92
CA VAL A 23 -17.74 -6.87 8.15
C VAL A 23 -19.10 -7.40 8.58
N ALA A 24 -19.44 -7.23 9.85
CA ALA A 24 -20.76 -7.60 10.35
C ALA A 24 -21.24 -6.68 11.47
N ARG A 25 -21.40 -5.37 11.20
CA ARG A 25 -22.46 -4.55 11.80
C ARG A 25 -22.94 -3.46 10.82
N SER A 26 -24.00 -3.83 10.09
CA SER A 26 -25.07 -2.99 9.52
C SER A 26 -24.72 -1.55 9.09
N ARG A 27 -24.47 -1.36 7.80
CA ARG A 27 -25.21 -0.36 7.02
C ARG A 27 -25.75 -1.06 5.79
N GLN A 28 -27.01 -0.81 5.49
CA GLN A 28 -27.72 -1.32 4.33
C GLN A 28 -26.86 -1.21 3.06
N ALA A 29 -26.91 -2.27 2.24
CA ALA A 29 -26.36 -2.28 0.91
C ALA A 29 -26.90 -1.09 0.10
N SER A 30 -26.05 -0.11 -0.13
CA SER A 30 -26.15 0.80 -1.26
C SER A 30 -24.99 0.46 -2.18
N THR A 31 -25.29 -0.12 -3.34
CA THR A 31 -24.35 -0.41 -4.44
C THR A 31 -23.79 0.85 -5.11
N ARG A 32 -23.78 1.98 -4.40
CA ARG A 32 -23.02 3.13 -4.85
C ARG A 32 -21.57 2.85 -4.50
N ALA A 33 -20.80 2.46 -5.52
CA ALA A 33 -19.39 2.82 -5.57
C ALA A 33 -19.25 4.22 -4.96
N PRO A 34 -18.28 4.45 -4.06
CA PRO A 34 -18.08 5.77 -3.49
C PRO A 34 -18.10 6.78 -4.65
N PRO A 35 -18.83 7.91 -4.53
CA PRO A 35 -18.82 8.92 -5.58
C PRO A 35 -17.36 9.17 -5.96
N ALA A 36 -17.10 9.28 -7.26
CA ALA A 36 -15.77 9.56 -7.78
C ALA A 36 -15.31 10.95 -7.34
N THR A 37 -14.98 11.10 -6.06
CA THR A 37 -14.35 12.28 -5.47
C THR A 37 -12.84 12.16 -5.61
N GLY A 38 -12.38 11.63 -6.76
CA GLY A 38 -10.98 11.65 -7.16
C GLY A 38 -10.79 12.81 -8.15
N GLY A 39 -9.99 13.84 -7.88
CA GLY A 39 -9.11 14.02 -6.74
C GLY A 39 -8.61 15.46 -6.69
N CYS A 40 -8.14 15.86 -5.51
CA CYS A 40 -7.24 16.99 -5.38
C CYS A 40 -5.78 16.55 -5.33
N VAL A 41 -5.47 15.24 -5.39
CA VAL A 41 -4.11 14.71 -5.20
C VAL A 41 -3.64 13.83 -6.35
N ASP A 42 -4.38 13.78 -7.46
CA ASP A 42 -3.97 13.05 -8.66
C ASP A 42 -2.69 13.63 -9.27
N HIS A 43 -2.57 14.96 -9.31
CA HIS A 43 -1.43 15.67 -9.88
C HIS A 43 -0.12 15.49 -9.09
N ILE A 44 -0.19 15.05 -7.83
CA ILE A 44 1.00 14.73 -7.02
C ILE A 44 1.41 13.25 -7.07
N CYS A 45 0.65 12.40 -7.77
CA CYS A 45 1.01 11.00 -7.95
C CYS A 45 2.30 10.87 -8.76
N LEU A 46 3.33 10.22 -8.20
CA LEU A 46 4.68 10.09 -8.79
C LEU A 46 5.38 11.44 -9.03
N ASN A 47 4.93 12.51 -8.36
CA ASN A 47 5.61 13.79 -8.32
C ASN A 47 6.44 13.89 -7.03
N ALA A 48 7.58 14.59 -7.09
CA ALA A 48 8.44 14.86 -5.96
C ALA A 48 7.91 15.96 -5.01
N ASP A 49 6.93 16.75 -5.44
CA ASP A 49 6.36 17.84 -4.66
C ASP A 49 5.80 17.34 -3.30
N ASN A 50 6.48 17.65 -2.19
CA ASN A 50 6.18 17.20 -0.83
C ASN A 50 6.26 15.66 -0.61
N ALA A 51 6.93 14.94 -1.51
CA ALA A 51 7.19 13.51 -1.33
C ALA A 51 8.15 13.27 -0.15
N ASP A 52 7.80 12.33 0.72
CA ASP A 52 8.55 11.95 1.92
C ASP A 52 9.04 10.49 1.88
N VAL A 53 8.86 9.81 0.74
CA VAL A 53 9.46 8.51 0.43
C VAL A 53 9.67 8.35 -1.08
N THR A 54 10.72 7.66 -1.48
CA THR A 54 11.00 7.27 -2.87
C THR A 54 11.09 5.76 -2.98
N PHE A 55 10.34 5.17 -3.91
CA PHE A 55 10.45 3.74 -4.23
C PHE A 55 11.43 3.54 -5.38
N ILE A 56 12.38 2.64 -5.19
CA ILE A 56 13.32 2.24 -6.24
C ILE A 56 12.82 0.94 -6.84
N VAL A 57 12.30 0.97 -8.07
CA VAL A 57 11.68 -0.18 -8.74
C VAL A 57 12.35 -0.41 -10.08
N LYS A 58 13.06 -1.53 -10.23
CA LYS A 58 13.87 -1.82 -11.44
C LYS A 58 14.80 -0.67 -11.87
N GLY A 59 15.32 0.07 -10.88
CA GLY A 59 16.20 1.23 -11.09
C GLY A 59 15.47 2.56 -11.33
N GLU A 60 14.14 2.56 -11.45
CA GLU A 60 13.34 3.78 -11.52
C GLU A 60 13.09 4.35 -10.12
N HIS A 61 13.29 5.65 -9.95
CA HIS A 61 12.98 6.37 -8.72
C HIS A 61 11.57 6.96 -8.80
N LEU A 62 10.69 6.48 -7.93
CA LEU A 62 9.28 6.80 -7.93
C LEU A 62 8.91 7.50 -6.62
N PRO A 63 8.89 8.84 -6.58
CA PRO A 63 8.54 9.60 -5.38
C PRO A 63 7.07 9.39 -5.00
N ALA A 64 6.79 9.38 -3.70
CA ALA A 64 5.46 9.16 -3.16
C ALA A 64 5.29 9.78 -1.76
N HIS A 65 4.05 9.72 -1.26
CA HIS A 65 3.61 10.34 -0.01
C HIS A 65 3.16 9.27 0.97
N ARG A 66 3.90 9.08 2.06
CA ARG A 66 3.67 8.01 3.05
C ARG A 66 2.26 8.04 3.62
N ILE A 67 1.76 9.24 3.92
CA ILE A 67 0.43 9.43 4.49
C ILE A 67 -0.67 8.93 3.54
N ILE A 68 -0.58 9.26 2.24
CA ILE A 68 -1.55 8.82 1.24
C ILE A 68 -1.51 7.29 1.13
N LEU A 69 -0.32 6.72 1.01
CA LEU A 69 -0.16 5.27 0.87
C LEU A 69 -0.70 4.52 2.10
N ALA A 70 -0.36 4.96 3.31
CA ALA A 70 -0.78 4.31 4.55
C ALA A 70 -2.28 4.47 4.85
N THR A 71 -2.89 5.61 4.50
CA THR A 71 -4.33 5.81 4.64
C THR A 71 -5.13 4.91 3.68
N ARG A 72 -4.54 4.57 2.53
CA ARG A 72 -5.24 3.87 1.44
C ARG A 72 -4.88 2.38 1.34
N SER A 73 -3.85 1.92 2.04
CA SER A 73 -3.39 0.53 2.00
C SER A 73 -2.76 0.10 3.33
N GLU A 74 -3.29 -0.98 3.91
CA GLU A 74 -2.75 -1.54 5.15
C GLU A 74 -1.34 -2.11 4.99
N TYR A 75 -1.03 -2.63 3.80
CA TYR A 75 0.32 -3.07 3.45
C TYR A 75 1.31 -1.91 3.57
N PHE A 76 1.03 -0.77 2.91
CA PHE A 76 1.90 0.40 3.01
C PHE A 76 1.91 1.01 4.40
N ARG A 77 0.79 0.94 5.14
CA ARG A 77 0.78 1.35 6.56
C ARG A 77 1.76 0.52 7.38
N ALA A 78 1.76 -0.81 7.23
CA ALA A 78 2.70 -1.69 7.91
C ALA A 78 4.15 -1.47 7.44
N LEU A 79 4.38 -1.32 6.13
CA LEU A 79 5.71 -1.06 5.57
C LEU A 79 6.32 0.25 6.08
N LEU A 80 5.53 1.32 6.09
CA LEU A 80 5.99 2.68 6.37
C LEU A 80 5.89 3.08 7.84
N TYR A 81 5.04 2.43 8.64
CA TYR A 81 4.85 2.79 10.06
C TYR A 81 4.90 1.59 11.01
N GLY A 82 5.03 0.36 10.52
CA GLY A 82 5.01 -0.87 11.32
C GLY A 82 6.33 -1.25 12.00
N GLY A 83 7.32 -0.35 12.04
CA GLY A 83 8.58 -0.58 12.76
C GLY A 83 9.60 -1.47 12.03
N LEU A 84 9.35 -1.85 10.77
CA LEU A 84 10.31 -2.54 9.92
C LEU A 84 11.49 -1.64 9.57
N LYS A 85 12.54 -2.20 8.94
CA LYS A 85 13.71 -1.41 8.51
C LYS A 85 13.28 -0.28 7.57
N GLU A 86 12.39 -0.61 6.66
CA GLU A 86 11.81 0.26 5.63
C GLU A 86 11.05 1.44 6.24
N SER A 87 10.47 1.27 7.45
CA SER A 87 9.75 2.35 8.11
C SER A 87 10.66 3.52 8.50
N LYS A 88 11.97 3.31 8.56
CA LYS A 88 12.98 4.32 8.89
C LYS A 88 13.73 4.85 7.67
N GLN A 89 13.42 4.34 6.48
CA GLN A 89 14.08 4.72 5.25
C GLN A 89 13.24 5.70 4.44
N ASN A 90 13.93 6.62 3.76
CA ASN A 90 13.35 7.53 2.78
C ASN A 90 13.42 6.94 1.35
N GLU A 91 14.23 5.91 1.15
CA GLU A 91 14.32 5.14 -0.10
C GLU A 91 14.05 3.67 0.18
N ILE A 92 13.11 3.09 -0.55
CA ILE A 92 12.67 1.70 -0.38
C ILE A 92 12.75 0.98 -1.73
N THR A 93 13.61 -0.02 -1.82
CA THR A 93 13.75 -0.84 -3.02
C THR A 93 12.70 -1.95 -3.05
N LEU A 94 11.96 -2.08 -4.15
CA LEU A 94 10.98 -3.14 -4.35
C LEU A 94 11.30 -3.94 -5.61
N ASP A 95 11.30 -5.27 -5.50
CA ASP A 95 11.50 -6.16 -6.64
C ASP A 95 10.16 -6.54 -7.30
N ILE A 96 9.59 -5.59 -8.03
CA ILE A 96 8.33 -5.74 -8.76
C ILE A 96 8.44 -5.09 -10.15
N PRO A 97 7.57 -5.43 -11.11
CA PRO A 97 7.56 -4.73 -12.40
C PRO A 97 7.19 -3.26 -12.23
N ALA A 98 8.02 -2.34 -12.75
CA ALA A 98 7.81 -0.90 -12.63
C ALA A 98 6.42 -0.47 -13.12
N LYS A 99 5.99 -0.97 -14.29
CA LYS A 99 4.65 -0.70 -14.85
C LYS A 99 3.51 -1.12 -13.92
N ALA A 100 3.63 -2.28 -13.26
CA ALA A 100 2.62 -2.75 -12.30
C ALA A 100 2.56 -1.84 -11.07
N PHE A 101 3.71 -1.41 -10.56
CA PHE A 101 3.77 -0.48 -9.44
C PHE A 101 3.20 0.90 -9.79
N GLN A 102 3.50 1.44 -10.97
CA GLN A 102 2.94 2.71 -11.43
C GLN A 102 1.40 2.64 -11.53
N TYR A 103 0.83 1.52 -12.00
CA TYR A 103 -0.63 1.32 -11.98
C TYR A 103 -1.20 1.25 -10.56
N LEU A 104 -0.52 0.56 -9.65
CA LEU A 104 -0.90 0.51 -8.23
C LEU A 104 -0.89 1.91 -7.60
N MET A 105 0.15 2.71 -7.86
CA MET A 105 0.25 4.09 -7.38
C MET A 105 -0.92 4.92 -7.91
N LYS A 106 -1.19 4.89 -9.22
CA LYS A 106 -2.35 5.59 -9.81
C LYS A 106 -3.66 5.18 -9.15
N TYR A 107 -3.85 3.89 -8.89
CA TYR A 107 -5.04 3.40 -8.20
C TYR A 107 -5.14 3.91 -6.77
N ILE A 108 -4.04 3.89 -6.00
CA ILE A 108 -4.03 4.37 -4.62
C ILE A 108 -4.38 5.86 -4.53
N TYR A 109 -3.81 6.69 -5.41
CA TYR A 109 -4.01 8.15 -5.40
C TYR A 109 -5.39 8.56 -5.96
N THR A 110 -5.90 7.85 -6.96
CA THR A 110 -7.09 8.32 -7.71
C THR A 110 -8.33 7.46 -7.51
N GLY A 111 -8.18 6.26 -6.93
CA GLY A 111 -9.23 5.24 -6.87
C GLY A 111 -9.60 4.61 -8.22
N ARG A 112 -8.89 4.97 -9.30
CA ARG A 112 -9.16 4.52 -10.66
C ARG A 112 -7.99 3.70 -11.19
N LEU A 113 -8.30 2.57 -11.80
CA LEU A 113 -7.33 1.71 -12.46
C LEU A 113 -7.67 1.64 -13.96
N SER A 114 -6.71 2.01 -14.79
CA SER A 114 -6.81 1.90 -16.25
C SER A 114 -5.63 1.09 -16.74
N LEU A 115 -5.90 -0.13 -17.18
CA LEU A 115 -4.90 -1.02 -17.77
C LEU A 115 -5.00 -0.85 -19.28
N ASN A 116 -3.97 -0.24 -19.87
CA ASN A 116 -3.77 -0.19 -21.32
C ASN A 116 -2.96 -1.39 -21.79
#